data_AF-A0A6I7LHL8-F1
#
_entry.id   AF-A0A6I7LHL8-F1
#
_cell.length_a   1.000
_cell.length_b   1.000
_cell.length_c   1.000
_cell.angle_alpha   90.00
_cell.angle_beta   90.00
_cell.angle_gamma   90.00
#
_symmetry.space_group_name_H-M   'P 1'
#
loop_
_entity.id
_entity.type
_entity.pdbx_description
1 polymer ?
#
loop_
_entity_poly.entity_id
_entity_poly.type
_entity_poly.pdbx_seq_one_letter_code
_entity_poly.pdbx_strand_id
1 'polypeptide(L)'
;MWEKFNLTMLPAHGKLFVGIFTALMLVAMLWAGGLAIIESGLFGGDEDEMQAQAAYDYQADLEAIQSDSEAVTAPNWADSGQEEPITNEDMGKFAGASDETTWEKFVDNLKLGHVHLNGHTALFFAIGVLFFFSTASIKRKKLVYWIFGPAILIHAIGLAGTDTCPYAKIFIYIGGPLILLSVFYMSLKIFSDLRKKGTA
;
A
#
# COMPACT_ATOMS: atom_id res chain seq x y z
N MET A 1 -23.00 -29.28 10.34
CA MET A 1 -22.61 -28.87 11.70
C MET A 1 -22.16 -27.39 11.77
N TRP A 2 -21.51 -26.85 10.74
CA TRP A 2 -21.10 -25.42 10.68
C TRP A 2 -22.23 -24.40 10.42
N GLU A 3 -23.41 -24.83 10.00
CA GLU A 3 -24.54 -23.92 9.66
C GLU A 3 -25.14 -23.18 10.87
N LYS A 4 -24.81 -23.59 12.10
CA LYS A 4 -25.36 -22.98 13.32
C LYS A 4 -24.45 -21.93 13.95
N PHE A 5 -23.18 -21.81 13.54
CA PHE A 5 -22.28 -20.83 14.14
C PHE A 5 -22.34 -19.50 13.38
N ASN A 6 -22.80 -18.44 14.06
CA ASN A 6 -22.93 -17.10 13.51
C ASN A 6 -22.43 -16.07 14.52
N LEU A 7 -21.95 -14.93 14.03
CA LEU A 7 -21.53 -13.78 14.85
C LEU A 7 -22.58 -13.33 15.87
N THR A 8 -23.87 -13.55 15.60
CA THR A 8 -24.96 -13.22 16.51
C THR A 8 -24.95 -14.05 17.79
N MET A 9 -24.35 -15.24 17.78
CA MET A 9 -24.28 -16.20 18.89
C MET A 9 -23.03 -16.06 19.74
N LEU A 10 -22.12 -15.13 19.41
CA LEU A 10 -20.92 -14.89 20.20
C LEU A 10 -21.27 -14.41 21.63
N PRO A 11 -20.51 -14.84 22.65
CA PRO A 11 -20.58 -14.24 23.98
C PRO A 11 -20.33 -12.72 23.95
N ALA A 12 -20.76 -12.00 25.00
CA ALA A 12 -20.62 -10.55 25.06
C ALA A 12 -19.17 -10.05 24.84
N HIS A 13 -18.19 -10.73 25.42
CA HIS A 13 -16.77 -10.41 25.22
C HIS A 13 -16.30 -10.66 23.77
N GLY A 14 -16.78 -11.72 23.12
CA GLY A 14 -16.49 -12.00 21.72
C GLY A 14 -17.09 -10.94 20.79
N LYS A 15 -18.33 -10.50 21.06
CA LYS A 15 -18.96 -9.40 20.30
C LYS A 15 -18.22 -8.08 20.48
N LEU A 16 -17.74 -7.80 21.68
CA LEU A 16 -16.94 -6.60 21.96
C LEU A 16 -15.63 -6.62 21.16
N PHE A 17 -14.89 -7.74 21.21
CA PHE A 17 -13.63 -7.88 20.47
C PHE A 17 -13.83 -7.70 18.97
N VAL A 18 -14.78 -8.44 18.37
CA VAL A 18 -15.07 -8.33 16.94
C VAL A 18 -15.57 -6.92 16.59
N GLY A 19 -16.36 -6.29 17.47
CA GLY A 19 -16.83 -4.92 17.29
C GLY A 19 -15.70 -3.89 17.25
N ILE A 20 -14.76 -3.96 18.21
CA ILE A 20 -13.58 -3.09 18.26
C ILE A 20 -12.72 -3.31 17.01
N PHE A 21 -12.42 -4.57 16.67
CA PHE A 21 -11.65 -4.91 15.47
C PHE A 21 -12.30 -4.33 14.20
N THR A 22 -13.61 -4.51 14.03
CA THR A 22 -14.34 -4.01 12.85
C THR A 22 -14.38 -2.47 12.81
N ALA A 23 -14.48 -1.82 13.98
CA ALA A 23 -14.44 -0.36 14.07
C ALA A 23 -13.06 0.20 13.70
N LEU A 24 -11.98 -0.40 14.22
CA LEU A 24 -10.61 -0.04 13.84
C LEU A 24 -10.39 -0.22 12.34
N MET A 25 -10.94 -1.29 11.77
CA MET A 25 -10.88 -1.50 10.32
C MET A 25 -11.60 -0.40 9.54
N LEU A 26 -12.80 0.01 9.96
CA LEU A 26 -13.51 1.12 9.31
C LEU A 26 -12.72 2.43 9.39
N VAL A 27 -12.05 2.71 10.52
CA VAL A 27 -11.19 3.91 10.64
C VAL A 27 -10.00 3.82 9.68
N ALA A 28 -9.29 2.69 9.66
CA ALA A 28 -8.16 2.48 8.74
C ALA A 28 -8.59 2.62 7.27
N MET A 29 -9.80 2.16 6.95
CA MET A 29 -10.39 2.30 5.62
C MET A 29 -10.74 3.74 5.25
N LEU A 30 -11.34 4.50 6.17
CA LEU A 30 -11.63 5.92 5.96
C LEU A 30 -10.33 6.70 5.78
N TRP A 31 -9.30 6.35 6.54
CA TRP A 31 -7.96 6.91 6.39
C TRP A 31 -7.37 6.60 5.01
N ALA A 32 -7.35 5.32 4.59
CA ALA A 32 -6.86 4.92 3.27
C ALA A 32 -7.66 5.57 2.12
N GLY A 33 -8.97 5.70 2.27
CA GLY A 33 -9.81 6.44 1.33
C GLY A 33 -9.48 7.93 1.30
N GLY A 34 -9.20 8.54 2.46
CA GLY A 34 -8.74 9.92 2.57
C GLY A 34 -7.42 10.15 1.82
N LEU A 35 -6.43 9.30 2.05
CA LEU A 35 -5.14 9.34 1.32
C LEU A 35 -5.35 9.21 -0.19
N ALA A 36 -6.17 8.25 -0.62
CA ALA A 36 -6.45 8.07 -2.05
C ALA A 36 -7.13 9.28 -2.69
N ILE A 37 -7.98 10.01 -1.94
CA ILE A 37 -8.62 11.23 -2.44
C ILE A 37 -7.60 12.37 -2.54
N ILE A 38 -6.71 12.51 -1.55
CA ILE A 38 -5.60 13.47 -1.58
C ILE A 38 -4.69 13.20 -2.78
N GLU A 39 -4.21 11.95 -2.94
CA GLU A 39 -3.34 11.55 -4.06
C GLU A 39 -4.01 11.70 -5.44
N SER A 40 -5.34 11.64 -5.50
CA SER A 40 -6.07 11.85 -6.76
C SER A 40 -6.18 13.32 -7.18
N GLY A 41 -5.70 14.27 -6.38
CA GLY A 41 -5.79 15.71 -6.62
C GLY A 41 -7.21 16.25 -6.62
N LEU A 42 -8.18 15.51 -6.04
CA LEU A 42 -9.60 15.86 -6.08
C LEU A 42 -9.93 17.07 -5.20
N PHE A 43 -9.14 17.28 -4.14
CA PHE A 43 -9.13 18.51 -3.34
C PHE A 43 -7.87 19.28 -3.72
N GLY A 44 -7.99 20.11 -4.76
CA GLY A 44 -6.86 20.86 -5.32
C GLY A 44 -6.02 21.55 -4.25
N GLY A 45 -4.80 21.06 -4.08
CA GLY A 45 -3.75 21.62 -3.22
C GLY A 45 -2.35 21.14 -3.62
N ASP A 46 -2.20 20.57 -4.81
CA ASP A 46 -1.05 19.71 -5.13
C ASP A 46 0.25 20.44 -5.48
N GLU A 47 0.24 21.72 -5.86
CA GLU A 47 1.53 22.35 -6.25
C GLU A 47 2.44 22.62 -5.05
N ASP A 48 1.90 23.06 -3.92
CA ASP A 48 2.70 23.45 -2.75
C ASP A 48 3.09 22.23 -1.89
N GLU A 49 2.22 21.22 -1.75
CA GLU A 49 2.51 20.02 -0.94
C GLU A 49 3.41 19.02 -1.70
N MET A 50 3.24 18.84 -3.02
CA MET A 50 4.21 18.05 -3.80
C MET A 50 5.58 18.73 -3.81
N GLN A 51 5.65 20.06 -3.86
CA GLN A 51 6.91 20.78 -3.73
C GLN A 51 7.51 20.62 -2.33
N ALA A 52 6.69 20.63 -1.27
CA ALA A 52 7.17 20.41 0.09
C ALA A 52 7.71 19.00 0.31
N GLN A 53 7.03 17.97 -0.22
CA GLN A 53 7.50 16.59 -0.15
C GLN A 53 8.76 16.38 -1.00
N ALA A 54 8.80 16.91 -2.22
CA ALA A 54 9.99 16.86 -3.07
C ALA A 54 11.19 17.61 -2.44
N ALA A 55 10.94 18.73 -1.75
CA ALA A 55 11.97 19.44 -1.02
C ALA A 55 12.47 18.66 0.20
N TYR A 56 11.58 17.96 0.91
CA TYR A 56 11.94 17.10 2.02
C TYR A 56 12.79 15.90 1.57
N ASP A 57 12.35 15.21 0.50
CA ASP A 57 13.06 14.06 -0.05
C ASP A 57 14.43 14.48 -0.61
N TYR A 58 14.52 15.61 -1.31
CA TYR A 58 15.78 16.20 -1.77
C TYR A 58 16.73 16.54 -0.61
N GLN A 59 16.19 17.02 0.51
CA GLN A 59 17.00 17.35 1.68
C GLN A 59 17.48 16.08 2.41
N ALA A 60 16.67 15.03 2.49
CA ALA A 60 17.08 13.74 3.02
C ALA A 60 18.18 13.09 2.16
N ASP A 61 18.10 13.21 0.84
CA ASP A 61 19.13 12.74 -0.07
C ASP A 61 20.45 13.52 0.10
N LEU A 62 20.37 14.85 0.26
CA LEU A 62 21.55 15.67 0.56
C LEU A 62 22.20 15.27 1.90
N GLU A 63 21.40 15.01 2.93
CA GLU A 63 21.90 14.54 4.23
C GLU A 63 22.56 13.16 4.13
N ALA A 64 22.02 12.25 3.32
CA ALA A 64 22.62 10.95 3.04
C ALA A 64 23.95 11.08 2.28
N ILE A 65 24.01 11.92 1.25
CA ILE A 65 25.24 12.22 0.49
C ILE A 65 26.30 12.86 1.39
N GLN A 66 25.88 13.76 2.28
CA GLN A 66 26.80 14.41 3.22
C GLN A 66 27.33 13.41 4.25
N SER A 67 26.46 12.55 4.80
CA SER A 67 26.86 11.43 5.67
C SER A 67 27.88 10.51 5.00
N ASP A 68 27.65 10.14 3.75
CA ASP A 68 28.58 9.30 2.98
C ASP A 68 29.89 10.03 2.68
N SER A 69 29.83 11.34 2.39
CA SER A 69 31.00 12.18 2.16
C SER A 69 31.85 12.36 3.43
N GLU A 70 31.21 12.42 4.60
CA GLU A 70 31.87 12.48 5.91
C GLU A 70 32.45 11.11 6.33
N ALA A 71 31.89 10.00 5.84
CA ALA A 71 32.37 8.64 6.08
C ALA A 71 33.60 8.27 5.22
N VAL A 72 33.86 9.01 4.14
CA VAL A 72 35.04 8.82 3.28
C VAL A 72 36.11 9.84 3.65
N THR A 73 37.06 9.45 4.51
CA THR A 73 38.33 10.18 4.61
C THR A 73 39.03 10.15 3.25
N ALA A 74 39.18 11.32 2.62
CA ALA A 74 39.90 11.45 1.37
C ALA A 74 41.31 10.83 1.49
N PRO A 75 41.74 9.97 0.54
CA PRO A 75 43.09 9.43 0.53
C PRO A 75 44.14 10.54 0.57
N ASN A 76 45.28 10.31 1.23
CA ASN A 76 46.39 11.26 1.20
C ASN A 76 47.11 11.19 -0.16
N TRP A 77 46.76 12.12 -1.06
CA TRP A 77 47.32 12.25 -2.42
C TRP A 77 48.77 12.78 -2.47
N ALA A 78 49.47 12.86 -1.33
CA ALA A 78 50.83 13.39 -1.28
C ALA A 78 51.89 12.55 -2.03
N ASP A 79 51.55 11.33 -2.48
CA ASP A 79 52.46 10.42 -3.21
C ASP A 79 51.90 9.91 -4.54
N SER A 80 50.78 10.46 -5.03
CA SER A 80 50.27 10.12 -6.37
C SER A 80 51.04 10.93 -7.41
N GLY A 81 52.14 10.34 -7.90
CA GLY A 81 52.98 10.91 -8.95
C GLY A 81 52.14 11.46 -10.10
N GLN A 82 52.55 12.63 -10.61
CA GLN A 82 51.95 13.42 -11.71
C GLN A 82 50.89 12.69 -12.55
N GLU A 83 49.66 12.65 -12.06
CA GLU A 83 48.49 12.31 -12.88
C GLU A 83 47.91 13.59 -13.46
N GLU A 84 47.54 13.55 -14.74
CA GLU A 84 46.94 14.69 -15.42
C GLU A 84 45.60 15.05 -14.78
N PRO A 85 45.29 16.35 -14.61
CA PRO A 85 44.06 16.79 -13.98
C PRO A 85 42.85 16.30 -14.78
N ILE A 86 41.95 15.58 -14.10
CA ILE A 86 40.68 15.10 -14.65
C ILE A 86 39.94 16.28 -15.27
N THR A 87 39.65 16.18 -16.58
CA THR A 87 39.01 17.27 -17.32
C THR A 87 37.49 17.20 -17.21
N ASN A 88 36.80 18.30 -17.55
CA ASN A 88 35.32 18.31 -17.60
C ASN A 88 34.75 17.26 -18.57
N GLU A 89 35.52 16.85 -19.59
CA GLU A 89 35.14 15.78 -20.52
C GLU A 89 35.18 14.39 -19.86
N ASP A 90 36.06 14.18 -18.88
CA ASP A 90 36.14 12.94 -18.11
C ASP A 90 35.03 12.87 -17.05
N MET A 91 34.68 13.99 -16.43
CA MET A 91 33.51 14.07 -15.52
C MET A 91 32.18 13.82 -16.26
N GLY A 92 32.08 14.21 -17.53
CA GLY A 92 30.92 13.92 -18.37
C GLY A 92 30.71 12.42 -18.67
N LYS A 93 31.73 11.58 -18.52
CA LYS A 93 31.60 10.11 -18.66
C LYS A 93 31.03 9.43 -17.42
N PHE A 94 31.13 10.05 -16.24
CA PHE A 94 30.59 9.53 -14.98
C PHE A 94 29.22 10.14 -14.61
N ALA A 95 28.90 11.31 -15.15
CA ALA A 95 27.63 12.01 -14.91
C ALA A 95 26.39 11.33 -15.53
N GLY A 96 26.55 10.23 -16.27
CA GLY A 96 25.46 9.45 -16.84
C GLY A 96 25.05 8.20 -16.04
N ALA A 97 25.59 8.00 -14.83
CA ALA A 97 25.54 6.72 -14.13
C ALA A 97 24.49 6.61 -13.01
N SER A 98 23.38 7.36 -13.05
CA SER A 98 22.29 7.15 -12.08
C SER A 98 20.88 7.31 -12.67
N ASP A 99 20.70 7.10 -13.98
CA ASP A 99 19.36 6.81 -14.49
C ASP A 99 19.02 5.39 -14.06
N GLU A 100 18.26 5.25 -12.96
CA GLU A 100 17.65 3.99 -12.55
C GLU A 100 17.08 3.28 -13.77
N THR A 101 17.59 2.08 -14.02
CA THR A 101 17.16 1.29 -15.16
C THR A 101 15.67 0.94 -15.01
N THR A 102 14.97 0.75 -16.13
CA THR A 102 13.56 0.28 -16.10
C THR A 102 13.38 -0.99 -15.28
N TRP A 103 14.44 -1.81 -15.16
CA TRP A 103 14.48 -3.01 -14.34
C TRP A 103 14.53 -2.72 -12.83
N GLU A 104 15.34 -1.77 -12.38
CA GLU A 104 15.42 -1.38 -10.95
C GLU A 104 14.07 -0.83 -10.47
N LYS A 105 13.44 0.06 -11.24
CA LYS A 105 12.09 0.57 -10.97
C LYS A 105 11.05 -0.54 -10.89
N PHE A 106 11.12 -1.52 -11.79
CA PHE A 106 10.24 -2.68 -11.74
C PHE A 106 10.46 -3.52 -10.47
N VAL A 107 11.70 -3.74 -10.07
CA VAL A 107 12.05 -4.50 -8.86
C VAL A 107 11.55 -3.78 -7.60
N ASP A 108 11.68 -2.47 -7.51
CA ASP A 108 11.17 -1.71 -6.37
C ASP A 108 9.64 -1.66 -6.34
N ASN A 109 8.99 -1.52 -7.50
CA ASN A 109 7.54 -1.63 -7.60
C ASN A 109 7.02 -3.05 -7.28
N LEU A 110 7.80 -4.09 -7.57
CA LEU A 110 7.50 -5.45 -7.11
C LEU A 110 7.60 -5.59 -5.59
N LYS A 111 8.60 -4.98 -4.94
CA LYS A 111 8.70 -4.96 -3.47
C LYS A 111 7.50 -4.25 -2.86
N LEU A 112 7.12 -3.09 -3.41
CA LEU A 112 5.94 -2.34 -2.98
C LEU A 112 4.65 -3.17 -3.15
N GLY A 113 4.48 -3.78 -4.32
CA GLY A 113 3.37 -4.67 -4.63
C GLY A 113 3.30 -5.88 -3.70
N HIS A 114 4.44 -6.45 -3.31
CA HIS A 114 4.52 -7.56 -2.35
C HIS A 114 4.04 -7.13 -0.94
N VAL A 115 4.49 -5.97 -0.45
CA VAL A 115 4.05 -5.44 0.85
C VAL A 115 2.53 -5.24 0.86
N HIS A 116 1.99 -4.64 -0.20
CA HIS A 116 0.55 -4.43 -0.34
C HIS A 116 -0.22 -5.74 -0.48
N LEU A 117 0.31 -6.72 -1.22
CA LEU A 117 -0.30 -8.05 -1.34
C LEU A 117 -0.38 -8.74 0.03
N ASN A 118 0.67 -8.65 0.85
CA ASN A 118 0.68 -9.22 2.20
C ASN A 118 -0.36 -8.53 3.10
N GLY A 119 -0.44 -7.20 3.06
CA GLY A 119 -1.47 -6.45 3.79
C GLY A 119 -2.89 -6.84 3.35
N HIS A 120 -3.14 -6.89 2.04
CA HIS A 120 -4.45 -7.24 1.48
C HIS A 120 -4.84 -8.70 1.72
N THR A 121 -3.89 -9.64 1.69
CA THR A 121 -4.16 -11.04 2.03
C THR A 121 -4.46 -11.21 3.51
N ALA A 122 -3.73 -10.52 4.39
CA ALA A 122 -4.05 -10.49 5.83
C ALA A 122 -5.46 -9.93 6.07
N LEU A 123 -5.84 -8.85 5.38
CA LEU A 123 -7.20 -8.32 5.42
C LEU A 123 -8.23 -9.32 4.91
N PHE A 124 -7.95 -9.97 3.78
CA PHE A 124 -8.81 -11.01 3.21
C PHE A 124 -9.08 -12.12 4.23
N PHE A 125 -8.06 -12.57 4.95
CA PHE A 125 -8.25 -13.57 6.00
C PHE A 125 -8.99 -13.00 7.21
N ALA A 126 -8.53 -11.87 7.77
CA ALA A 126 -9.07 -11.35 9.01
C ALA A 126 -10.55 -10.96 8.89
N ILE A 127 -10.89 -10.11 7.91
CA ILE A 127 -12.28 -9.67 7.73
C ILE A 127 -13.11 -10.66 6.93
N GLY A 128 -12.51 -11.38 5.98
CA GLY A 128 -13.20 -12.40 5.22
C GLY A 128 -13.69 -13.51 6.12
N VAL A 129 -12.85 -14.06 6.99
CA VAL A 129 -13.30 -15.11 7.94
C VAL A 129 -14.45 -14.61 8.82
N LEU A 130 -14.39 -13.39 9.34
CA LEU A 130 -15.52 -12.82 10.10
C LEU A 130 -16.78 -12.67 9.24
N PHE A 131 -16.64 -12.21 8.00
CA PHE A 131 -17.75 -12.08 7.07
C PHE A 131 -18.35 -13.43 6.66
N PHE A 132 -17.54 -14.50 6.62
CA PHE A 132 -18.01 -15.87 6.42
C PHE A 132 -19.00 -16.29 7.51
N PHE A 133 -18.77 -15.86 8.77
CA PHE A 133 -19.67 -16.13 9.90
C PHE A 133 -20.83 -15.13 10.02
N SER A 134 -20.95 -14.15 9.12
CA SER A 134 -22.07 -13.21 9.11
C SER A 134 -23.39 -13.88 8.71
N THR A 135 -24.51 -13.20 8.97
CA THR A 135 -25.86 -13.59 8.52
C THR A 135 -26.12 -13.35 7.02
N ALA A 136 -25.11 -12.92 6.25
CA ALA A 136 -25.27 -12.73 4.82
C ALA A 136 -25.62 -14.04 4.10
N SER A 137 -26.45 -13.96 3.05
CA SER A 137 -26.80 -15.15 2.26
C SER A 137 -25.58 -15.72 1.53
N ILE A 138 -25.59 -17.04 1.29
CA ILE A 138 -24.49 -17.75 0.60
C ILE A 138 -24.17 -17.11 -0.75
N LYS A 139 -25.21 -16.71 -1.51
CA LYS A 139 -25.05 -16.02 -2.80
C LYS A 139 -24.28 -14.70 -2.66
N ARG A 140 -24.61 -13.88 -1.64
CA ARG A 140 -23.91 -12.61 -1.38
C ARG A 140 -22.48 -12.84 -0.91
N LYS A 141 -22.27 -13.79 0.00
CA LYS A 141 -20.92 -14.16 0.45
C LYS A 141 -20.04 -14.54 -0.74
N LYS A 142 -20.53 -15.44 -1.59
CA LYS A 142 -19.84 -15.88 -2.80
C LYS A 142 -19.52 -14.71 -3.73
N LEU A 143 -20.48 -13.81 -3.98
CA LEU A 143 -20.27 -12.63 -4.82
C LEU A 143 -19.15 -11.74 -4.28
N VAL A 144 -19.18 -11.39 -2.98
CA VAL A 144 -18.18 -10.50 -2.41
C VAL A 144 -16.79 -11.13 -2.45
N TYR A 145 -16.64 -12.44 -2.18
CA TYR A 145 -15.33 -13.09 -2.34
C TYR A 145 -14.83 -13.13 -3.77
N TRP A 146 -15.73 -13.34 -4.74
CA TRP A 146 -15.41 -13.31 -6.16
C TRP A 146 -15.03 -11.93 -6.69
N ILE A 147 -15.46 -10.87 -6.02
CA ILE A 147 -15.01 -9.50 -6.33
C ILE A 147 -13.70 -9.22 -5.60
N PHE A 148 -13.65 -9.52 -4.30
CA PHE A 148 -12.55 -9.11 -3.42
C PHE A 148 -11.23 -9.82 -3.76
N GLY A 149 -11.24 -11.14 -3.96
CA GLY A 149 -10.01 -11.89 -4.26
C GLY A 149 -9.33 -11.41 -5.55
N PRO A 150 -10.05 -11.39 -6.70
CA PRO A 150 -9.50 -10.86 -7.94
C PRO A 150 -9.11 -9.38 -7.87
N ALA A 151 -9.84 -8.54 -7.13
CA ALA A 151 -9.48 -7.13 -6.96
C ALA A 151 -8.12 -6.96 -6.26
N ILE A 152 -7.79 -7.79 -5.27
CA ILE A 152 -6.47 -7.82 -4.63
C ILE A 152 -5.36 -8.14 -5.64
N LEU A 153 -5.57 -9.16 -6.49
CA LEU A 153 -4.60 -9.54 -7.50
C LEU A 153 -4.40 -8.43 -8.54
N ILE A 154 -5.49 -7.87 -9.06
CA ILE A 154 -5.46 -6.78 -10.03
C ILE A 154 -4.71 -5.59 -9.43
N HIS A 155 -5.02 -5.20 -8.19
CA HIS A 155 -4.36 -4.07 -7.53
C HIS A 155 -2.86 -4.32 -7.29
N ALA A 156 -2.47 -5.51 -6.83
CA ALA A 156 -1.07 -5.85 -6.61
C ALA A 156 -0.25 -5.91 -7.93
N ILE A 157 -0.85 -6.44 -9.00
CA ILE A 157 -0.24 -6.42 -10.35
C ILE A 157 -0.11 -4.97 -10.85
N GLY A 158 -1.12 -4.14 -10.60
CA GLY A 158 -1.07 -2.71 -10.90
C GLY A 158 0.09 -2.02 -10.21
N LEU A 159 0.30 -2.27 -8.91
CA LEU A 159 1.44 -1.72 -8.17
C LEU A 159 2.77 -2.18 -8.77
N ALA A 160 2.94 -3.47 -9.02
CA ALA A 160 4.16 -4.02 -9.63
C ALA A 160 4.49 -3.41 -11.01
N GLY A 161 3.46 -3.06 -11.79
CA GLY A 161 3.61 -2.47 -13.12
C GLY A 161 3.66 -0.94 -13.13
N THR A 162 3.62 -0.27 -11.98
CA THR A 162 3.69 1.19 -11.91
C THR A 162 4.99 1.68 -12.56
N ASP A 163 4.94 2.80 -13.26
CA ASP A 163 6.06 3.44 -13.99
C ASP A 163 6.79 2.61 -15.06
N THR A 164 6.41 1.35 -15.25
CA THR A 164 6.97 0.41 -16.23
C THR A 164 5.96 0.07 -17.32
N CYS A 165 4.66 0.10 -17.00
CA CYS A 165 3.57 -0.14 -17.94
C CYS A 165 2.44 0.90 -17.80
N PRO A 166 2.02 1.57 -18.88
CA PRO A 166 0.97 2.60 -18.83
C PRO A 166 -0.39 2.04 -18.39
N TYR A 167 -0.67 0.76 -18.65
CA TYR A 167 -1.93 0.10 -18.27
C TYR A 167 -1.98 -0.27 -16.78
N ALA A 168 -0.85 -0.30 -16.08
CA ALA A 168 -0.80 -0.69 -14.67
C ALA A 168 -1.57 0.28 -13.77
N LYS A 169 -1.57 1.57 -14.11
CA LYS A 169 -2.34 2.60 -13.39
C LYS A 169 -3.84 2.30 -13.40
N ILE A 170 -4.38 1.77 -14.51
CA ILE A 170 -5.80 1.39 -14.60
C ILE A 170 -6.14 0.29 -13.59
N PHE A 171 -5.25 -0.68 -13.40
CA PHE A 171 -5.45 -1.75 -12.42
C PHE A 171 -5.45 -1.24 -10.98
N ILE A 172 -4.67 -0.21 -10.67
CA ILE A 172 -4.70 0.45 -9.35
C ILE A 172 -6.03 1.19 -9.16
N TYR A 173 -6.43 2.02 -10.12
CA TYR A 173 -7.66 2.82 -10.05
C TYR A 173 -8.94 1.99 -10.02
N ILE A 174 -8.93 0.76 -10.54
CA ILE A 174 -10.07 -0.15 -10.45
C ILE A 174 -9.96 -1.05 -9.21
N GLY A 175 -8.80 -1.65 -8.99
CA GLY A 175 -8.58 -2.65 -7.93
C GLY A 175 -8.67 -2.06 -6.54
N GLY A 176 -8.04 -0.90 -6.30
CA GLY A 176 -8.02 -0.23 -4.99
C GLY A 176 -9.43 0.12 -4.49
N PRO A 177 -10.24 0.87 -5.26
CA PRO A 177 -11.62 1.18 -4.89
C PRO A 177 -12.51 -0.06 -4.72
N LEU A 178 -12.32 -1.11 -5.53
CA LEU A 178 -13.07 -2.36 -5.36
C LEU A 178 -12.73 -3.08 -4.06
N ILE A 179 -11.45 -3.10 -3.66
CA ILE A 179 -11.01 -3.62 -2.37
C ILE A 179 -11.65 -2.80 -1.25
N LEU A 180 -11.57 -1.46 -1.32
CA LEU A 180 -12.16 -0.58 -0.33
C LEU A 180 -13.67 -0.82 -0.21
N LEU A 181 -14.42 -0.77 -1.30
CA LEU A 181 -15.87 -1.02 -1.28
C LEU A 181 -16.22 -2.39 -0.71
N SER A 182 -15.43 -3.43 -1.04
CA SER A 182 -15.65 -4.78 -0.53
C SER A 182 -15.45 -4.86 0.98
N VAL A 183 -14.33 -4.35 1.50
CA VAL A 183 -14.03 -4.36 2.94
C VAL A 183 -15.02 -3.47 3.71
N PHE A 184 -15.42 -2.32 3.14
CA PHE A 184 -16.43 -1.45 3.73
C PHE A 184 -17.77 -2.17 3.89
N TYR A 185 -18.23 -2.82 2.82
CA TYR A 185 -19.46 -3.60 2.83
C TYR A 185 -19.40 -4.74 3.85
N MET A 186 -18.30 -5.51 3.87
CA MET A 186 -18.10 -6.59 4.83
C MET A 186 -18.16 -6.06 6.27
N SER A 187 -17.45 -4.96 6.55
CA SER A 187 -17.40 -4.30 7.86
C SER A 187 -18.79 -3.88 8.33
N LEU A 188 -19.55 -3.16 7.49
CA LEU A 188 -20.92 -2.75 7.82
C LEU A 188 -21.82 -3.94 8.10
N LYS A 189 -21.66 -5.02 7.32
CA LYS A 189 -22.47 -6.22 7.49
C LYS A 189 -22.15 -6.95 8.80
N ILE A 190 -20.87 -7.08 9.14
CA ILE A 190 -20.41 -7.65 10.41
C ILE A 190 -20.94 -6.79 11.57
N PHE A 191 -20.80 -5.47 11.48
CA PHE A 191 -21.26 -4.53 12.52
C PHE A 191 -22.77 -4.61 12.75
N SER A 192 -23.55 -4.70 11.67
CA SER A 192 -25.00 -4.90 11.71
C SER A 192 -25.38 -6.20 12.42
N ASP A 193 -24.60 -7.26 12.23
CA ASP A 193 -24.86 -8.57 12.82
C ASP A 193 -24.47 -8.63 14.30
N LEU A 194 -23.42 -7.92 14.72
CA LEU A 194 -23.08 -7.79 16.14
C LEU A 194 -24.19 -7.11 16.96
N ARG A 195 -24.88 -6.13 16.36
CA ARG A 195 -25.98 -5.41 17.01
C ARG A 195 -27.23 -6.28 17.25
N LYS A 196 -27.40 -7.37 16.50
CA LYS A 196 -28.56 -8.25 16.66
C LYS A 196 -28.45 -9.06 17.95
N LYS A 197 -29.56 -9.16 18.68
CA LYS A 197 -29.68 -10.13 19.77
C LYS A 197 -29.59 -11.53 19.16
N GLY A 198 -28.76 -12.39 19.75
CA GLY A 198 -28.64 -13.78 19.33
C GLY A 198 -30.00 -14.45 19.52
N THR A 199 -30.62 -14.89 18.44
CA THR A 199 -31.71 -15.86 18.52
C THR A 199 -31.04 -17.21 18.79
N ALA A 200 -31.04 -17.62 20.06
CA ALA A 200 -30.67 -18.97 20.46
C ALA A 200 -31.61 -19.99 19.82
#